data_AF-A0A932NQT0-F1
#
_entry.id   AF-A0A932NQT0-F1
#
_cell.length_a   1.000
_cell.length_b   1.000
_cell.length_c   1.000
_cell.angle_alpha   90.00
_cell.angle_beta   90.00
_cell.angle_gamma   90.00
#
_symmetry.space_group_name_H-M   'P 1'
#
loop_
_entity.id
_entity.type
_entity.pdbx_description
1 polymer ?
#
loop_
_entity_poly.entity_id
_entity_poly.type
_entity_poly.pdbx_seq_one_letter_code
_entity_poly.pdbx_strand_id
1 'polypeptide(L)'
;MKVSGTYLLKASRERVWQLLTDPACLKACLPGCESLEASGPDQYQAVLTVGIAAVKGKYTGTVILSEKQPPRHFTLQVEGKGSPGFMKGIGVLELAEEADGTKVMYQGDVQVGGPIAGVGQRLLDGVSKMLVGQFFTAASAQLEAMASPPTPNPRGSAEGVAPSTLLLTTAPVQISPWRTLLRFLWTQGKERLRHWFTRSA
;
A
#
# COMPACT_ATOMS: atom_id res chain seq x y z
N MET A 1 18.61 -3.13 -19.49
CA MET A 1 18.86 -1.93 -18.66
C MET A 1 19.30 -2.42 -17.29
N LYS A 2 20.14 -1.65 -16.59
CA LYS A 2 20.60 -2.01 -15.24
C LYS A 2 19.89 -1.15 -14.21
N VAL A 3 19.39 -1.77 -13.14
CA VAL A 3 18.77 -1.09 -12.01
C VAL A 3 19.56 -1.48 -10.77
N SER A 4 20.04 -0.53 -10.00
CA SER A 4 20.74 -0.81 -8.76
C SER A 4 20.61 0.35 -7.78
N GLY A 5 20.79 0.04 -6.50
CA GLY A 5 20.80 1.04 -5.45
C GLY A 5 20.78 0.42 -4.07
N THR A 6 20.66 1.30 -3.09
CA THR A 6 20.56 0.92 -1.68
C THR A 6 19.45 1.71 -1.01
N TYR A 7 18.77 1.10 -0.06
CA TYR A 7 17.74 1.74 0.76
C TYR A 7 17.89 1.29 2.22
N LEU A 8 17.73 2.21 3.17
CA LEU A 8 17.76 1.89 4.59
C LEU A 8 16.32 1.82 5.13
N LEU A 9 15.90 0.65 5.59
CA LEU A 9 14.62 0.43 6.25
C LEU A 9 14.82 0.40 7.76
N LYS A 10 14.07 1.20 8.51
CA LYS A 10 14.14 1.30 9.98
C LYS A 10 13.44 0.13 10.68
N ALA A 11 13.86 -1.09 10.39
CA ALA A 11 13.35 -2.31 11.00
C ALA A 11 14.44 -3.38 11.08
N SER A 12 14.22 -4.41 11.91
CA SER A 12 15.13 -5.56 11.97
C SER A 12 15.15 -6.31 10.63
N ARG A 13 16.26 -7.00 10.39
CA ARG A 13 16.48 -7.73 9.13
C ARG A 13 15.42 -8.80 8.90
N GLU A 14 14.93 -9.43 9.96
CA GLU A 14 13.86 -10.43 9.93
C GLU A 14 12.54 -9.82 9.47
N ARG A 15 12.19 -8.63 9.96
CA ARG A 15 10.95 -7.94 9.57
C ARG A 15 11.01 -7.48 8.12
N VAL A 16 12.17 -6.96 7.70
CA VAL A 16 12.40 -6.61 6.30
C VAL A 16 12.32 -7.84 5.40
N TRP A 17 12.93 -8.95 5.81
CA TRP A 17 12.85 -10.22 5.08
C TRP A 17 11.40 -10.70 4.94
N GLN A 18 10.62 -10.67 6.03
CA GLN A 18 9.21 -11.03 6.02
C GLN A 18 8.43 -10.16 5.04
N LEU A 19 8.59 -8.83 5.09
CA LEU A 19 7.92 -7.91 4.17
C LEU A 19 8.25 -8.22 2.71
N LEU A 20 9.52 -8.51 2.40
CA LEU A 20 9.99 -8.76 1.04
C LEU A 20 9.64 -10.16 0.50
N THR A 21 9.17 -11.08 1.35
CA THR A 21 8.85 -12.46 0.96
C THR A 21 7.39 -12.85 1.21
N ASP A 22 6.64 -12.03 1.94
CA ASP A 22 5.20 -12.21 2.16
C ASP A 22 4.39 -11.54 1.04
N PRO A 23 3.58 -12.30 0.27
CA PRO A 23 2.75 -11.75 -0.79
C PRO A 23 1.74 -10.69 -0.31
N ALA A 24 1.22 -10.78 0.91
CA ALA A 24 0.28 -9.78 1.42
C ALA A 24 0.99 -8.42 1.60
N CYS A 25 2.19 -8.45 2.18
CA CYS A 25 3.02 -7.27 2.37
C CYS A 25 3.50 -6.70 1.02
N LEU A 26 3.97 -7.55 0.11
CA LEU A 26 4.40 -7.16 -1.23
C LEU A 26 3.28 -6.49 -2.02
N LYS A 27 2.06 -7.03 -1.99
CA LYS A 27 0.89 -6.43 -2.66
C LYS A 27 0.65 -4.99 -2.21
N ALA A 28 0.81 -4.71 -0.91
CA ALA A 28 0.62 -3.38 -0.36
C ALA A 28 1.76 -2.40 -0.71
N CYS A 29 2.93 -2.91 -1.09
CA CYS A 29 4.10 -2.10 -1.45
C CYS A 29 4.24 -1.86 -2.96
N LEU A 30 3.68 -2.74 -3.81
CA LEU A 30 3.82 -2.66 -5.26
C LEU A 30 2.89 -1.58 -5.86
N PRO A 31 3.42 -0.54 -6.53
CA PRO A 31 2.61 0.52 -7.10
C PRO A 31 1.64 0.01 -8.16
N GLY A 32 0.35 0.31 -7.98
CA GLY A 32 -0.70 -0.09 -8.93
C GLY A 32 -1.01 -1.59 -8.92
N CYS A 33 -0.58 -2.34 -7.90
CA CYS A 33 -0.88 -3.76 -7.77
C CYS A 33 -2.38 -4.00 -7.50
N GLU A 34 -3.05 -4.69 -8.42
CA GLU A 34 -4.46 -5.10 -8.30
C GLU A 34 -4.56 -6.46 -7.59
N SER A 35 -3.72 -7.42 -8.02
CA SER A 35 -3.62 -8.75 -7.42
C SER A 35 -2.17 -9.22 -7.38
N LEU A 36 -1.88 -10.04 -6.36
CA LEU A 36 -0.63 -10.78 -6.20
C LEU A 36 -1.00 -12.10 -5.52
N GLU A 37 -0.89 -13.19 -6.26
CA GLU A 37 -1.38 -14.50 -5.85
C GLU A 37 -0.25 -15.52 -5.98
N ALA A 38 -0.13 -16.41 -4.99
CA ALA A 38 0.82 -17.51 -5.08
C ALA A 38 0.39 -18.48 -6.20
N SER A 39 1.30 -18.78 -7.13
CA SER A 39 1.07 -19.73 -8.23
C SER A 39 1.91 -20.99 -8.11
N GLY A 40 2.74 -21.08 -7.07
CA GLY A 40 3.60 -22.22 -6.75
C GLY A 40 4.55 -21.90 -5.61
N PRO A 41 5.44 -22.84 -5.24
CA PRO A 41 6.50 -22.56 -4.27
C PRO A 41 7.39 -21.43 -4.79
N ASP A 42 7.49 -20.36 -4.01
CA ASP A 42 8.29 -19.18 -4.35
C ASP A 42 7.93 -18.51 -5.68
N GLN A 43 6.70 -18.73 -6.15
CA GLN A 43 6.19 -18.20 -7.42
C GLN A 43 4.89 -17.44 -7.20
N TYR A 44 4.80 -16.27 -7.83
CA TYR A 44 3.66 -15.38 -7.71
C TYR A 44 3.20 -14.89 -9.08
N GLN A 45 1.89 -14.78 -9.27
CA GLN A 45 1.30 -14.05 -10.38
C GLN A 45 0.77 -12.70 -9.91
N ALA A 46 1.10 -11.66 -10.66
CA ALA A 46 0.77 -10.29 -10.33
C ALA A 46 0.01 -9.62 -11.47
N VAL A 47 -0.93 -8.76 -11.11
CA VAL A 47 -1.61 -7.85 -12.03
C VAL A 47 -1.37 -6.43 -11.55
N LEU A 48 -0.76 -5.59 -12.39
CA LEU A 48 -0.43 -4.20 -12.06
C LEU A 48 -0.99 -3.25 -13.11
N THR A 49 -1.55 -2.13 -12.67
CA THR A 49 -1.92 -1.00 -13.52
C THR A 49 -1.01 0.18 -13.25
N VAL A 50 -0.17 0.50 -14.23
CA VAL A 50 0.77 1.63 -14.17
C VAL A 50 0.11 2.86 -14.80
N GLY A 51 0.00 3.94 -14.02
CA GLY A 51 -0.64 5.19 -14.43
C GLY A 51 0.29 6.23 -15.07
N ILE A 52 1.55 5.90 -15.31
CA ILE A 52 2.58 6.86 -15.73
C ILE A 52 2.53 7.01 -17.25
N ALA A 53 2.24 8.22 -17.75
CA ALA A 53 1.87 8.48 -19.14
C ALA A 53 2.64 7.67 -20.20
N ALA A 54 3.98 7.75 -20.23
CA ALA A 54 4.80 7.10 -21.24
C ALA A 54 4.83 5.56 -21.16
N VAL A 55 4.42 4.97 -20.04
CA VAL A 55 4.40 3.52 -19.81
C VAL A 55 3.03 3.05 -19.28
N LYS A 56 1.98 3.82 -19.57
CA LYS A 56 0.66 3.60 -18.99
C LYS A 56 0.08 2.29 -19.53
N GLY A 57 -0.42 1.45 -18.64
CA GLY A 57 -1.11 0.23 -19.03
C GLY A 57 -1.30 -0.75 -17.91
N LYS A 58 -2.02 -1.82 -18.23
CA LYS A 58 -2.20 -2.98 -17.38
C LYS A 58 -1.23 -4.07 -17.80
N TYR A 59 -0.55 -4.64 -16.81
CA TYR A 59 0.47 -5.67 -16.96
C TYR A 59 0.11 -6.89 -16.12
N THR A 60 0.30 -8.07 -16.70
CA THR A 60 0.25 -9.35 -16.00
C THR A 60 1.66 -9.92 -15.98
N GLY A 61 2.11 -10.42 -14.83
CA GLY A 61 3.47 -10.89 -14.69
C GLY A 61 3.63 -12.05 -13.71
N THR A 62 4.79 -12.68 -13.79
CA THR A 62 5.21 -13.74 -12.89
C THR A 62 6.48 -13.31 -12.17
N VAL A 63 6.54 -13.59 -10.88
CA VAL A 63 7.72 -13.40 -10.04
C VAL A 63 8.13 -14.75 -9.48
N ILE A 64 9.40 -15.10 -9.63
CA ILE A 64 9.98 -16.32 -9.08
C ILE A 64 11.12 -15.93 -8.15
N LEU A 65 11.10 -16.40 -6.92
CA LEU A 65 12.20 -16.23 -5.96
C LEU A 65 13.08 -17.48 -5.96
N SER A 66 14.39 -17.29 -5.95
CA SER A 66 15.37 -18.39 -5.93
C SER A 66 16.60 -18.05 -5.09
N GLU A 67 17.43 -19.05 -4.82
CA GLU A 67 18.70 -18.88 -4.08
C GLU A 67 18.52 -18.20 -2.71
N LYS A 68 17.40 -18.51 -2.03
CA LYS A 68 17.07 -17.89 -0.74
C LYS A 68 18.07 -18.32 0.34
N GLN A 69 18.61 -17.33 1.03
CA GLN A 69 19.40 -17.49 2.25
C GLN A 69 18.79 -16.57 3.31
N PRO A 70 17.73 -17.00 4.01
CA PRO A 70 17.06 -16.16 5.00
C PRO A 70 17.98 -15.79 6.17
N PRO A 71 17.89 -14.57 6.75
CA PRO A 71 17.16 -13.39 6.27
C PRO A 71 18.07 -12.42 5.49
N ARG A 72 19.07 -12.91 4.73
CA ARG A 72 20.16 -12.09 4.19
C ARG A 72 20.16 -11.90 2.68
N HIS A 73 19.62 -12.85 1.90
CA HIS A 73 19.80 -12.81 0.45
C HIS A 73 18.73 -13.61 -0.29
N PHE A 74 18.33 -13.12 -1.47
CA PHE A 74 17.63 -13.92 -2.47
C PHE A 74 17.79 -13.31 -3.86
N THR A 75 17.54 -14.13 -4.87
CA THR A 75 17.41 -13.72 -6.26
C THR A 75 15.93 -13.71 -6.66
N LEU A 76 15.58 -12.88 -7.64
CA LEU A 76 14.25 -12.85 -8.22
C LEU A 76 14.32 -12.82 -9.73
N GLN A 77 13.42 -13.55 -10.38
CA GLN A 77 13.15 -13.45 -11.80
C GLN A 77 11.75 -12.87 -11.97
N VAL A 78 11.63 -11.87 -12.83
CA VAL A 78 10.37 -11.17 -13.07
C VAL A 78 10.12 -11.13 -14.57
N GLU A 79 8.95 -11.59 -14.97
CA GLU A 79 8.43 -11.39 -16.31
C GLU A 79 7.11 -10.64 -16.23
N GLY A 80 6.86 -9.72 -17.16
CA GLY A 80 5.63 -8.95 -17.20
C GLY A 80 5.25 -8.62 -18.65
N LYS A 81 3.97 -8.68 -18.96
CA LYS A 81 3.44 -8.36 -20.29
C LYS A 81 2.15 -7.57 -20.18
N GLY A 82 1.99 -6.59 -21.04
CA GLY A 82 0.77 -5.80 -21.18
C GLY A 82 0.60 -5.33 -22.62
N SER A 83 -0.47 -4.57 -22.89
CA SER A 83 -0.64 -3.95 -24.22
C SER A 83 0.52 -3.01 -24.61
N PRO A 84 1.17 -2.26 -23.70
CA PRO A 84 2.27 -1.37 -24.09
C PRO A 84 3.57 -2.12 -24.43
N GLY A 85 3.72 -3.38 -24.03
CA GLY A 85 4.92 -4.18 -24.26
C GLY A 85 5.18 -5.20 -23.17
N PHE A 86 6.43 -5.64 -23.04
CA PHE A 86 6.83 -6.64 -22.07
C PHE A 86 8.16 -6.30 -21.40
N MET A 87 8.40 -6.91 -20.23
CA MET A 87 9.67 -6.91 -19.54
C MET A 87 10.05 -8.31 -19.06
N LYS A 88 11.34 -8.58 -19.01
CA LYS A 88 11.94 -9.74 -18.35
C LYS A 88 13.15 -9.27 -17.59
N GLY A 89 13.34 -9.70 -16.36
CA GLY A 89 14.48 -9.27 -15.57
C GLY A 89 14.86 -10.24 -14.49
N ILE A 90 16.11 -10.14 -14.08
CA ILE A 90 16.68 -10.87 -12.95
C ILE A 90 17.22 -9.82 -11.98
N GLY A 91 16.96 -10.03 -10.70
CA GLY A 91 17.42 -9.20 -9.61
C GLY A 91 18.05 -10.00 -8.49
N VAL A 92 18.91 -9.34 -7.73
CA VAL A 92 19.54 -9.83 -6.51
C VAL A 92 19.24 -8.82 -5.41
N LEU A 93 18.82 -9.32 -4.25
CA LEU A 93 18.69 -8.53 -3.03
C LEU A 93 19.60 -9.08 -1.95
N GLU A 94 20.29 -8.17 -1.26
CA GLU A 94 21.12 -8.45 -0.10
C GLU A 94 20.68 -7.54 1.06
N LEU A 95 20.54 -8.14 2.24
CA LEU A 95 20.11 -7.47 3.47
C LEU A 95 21.26 -7.50 4.48
N ALA A 96 21.75 -6.31 4.82
CA ALA A 96 22.76 -6.10 5.85
C ALA A 96 22.16 -5.38 7.05
N GLU A 97 22.50 -5.83 8.25
CA GLU A 97 22.17 -5.11 9.48
C GLU A 97 23.05 -3.86 9.60
N GLU A 98 22.45 -2.76 10.01
CA GLU A 98 23.09 -1.47 10.28
C GLU A 98 22.58 -0.94 11.63
N ALA A 99 23.27 0.05 12.20
CA ALA A 99 22.89 0.61 13.51
C ALA A 99 21.43 1.12 13.56
N ASP A 100 20.96 1.71 12.44
CA ASP A 100 19.64 2.35 12.34
C ASP A 100 18.59 1.51 11.59
N GLY A 101 18.86 0.21 11.38
CA GLY A 101 17.92 -0.72 10.75
C GLY A 101 18.59 -1.71 9.81
N THR A 102 17.96 -1.95 8.66
CA THR A 102 18.44 -2.90 7.65
C THR A 102 18.69 -2.18 6.34
N LYS A 103 19.92 -2.29 5.84
CA LYS A 103 20.28 -1.83 4.51
C LYS A 103 19.93 -2.90 3.49
N VAL A 104 19.05 -2.52 2.57
CA VAL A 104 18.68 -3.31 1.39
C VAL A 104 19.55 -2.87 0.23
N MET A 105 20.37 -3.77 -0.29
CA MET A 105 21.13 -3.58 -1.51
C MET A 105 20.45 -4.37 -2.61
N TYR A 106 20.13 -3.71 -3.73
CA TYR A 106 19.47 -4.37 -4.86
C TYR A 106 20.23 -4.09 -6.16
N GLN A 107 20.28 -5.10 -7.01
CA GLN A 107 20.84 -5.03 -8.35
C GLN A 107 19.96 -5.84 -9.28
N GLY A 108 19.80 -5.39 -10.52
CA GLY A 108 19.02 -6.11 -11.51
C GLY A 108 19.38 -5.75 -12.94
N ASP A 109 19.14 -6.71 -13.82
CA ASP A 109 19.16 -6.55 -15.27
C ASP A 109 17.76 -6.80 -15.81
N VAL A 110 17.25 -5.84 -16.58
CA VAL A 110 15.90 -5.87 -17.11
C VAL A 110 15.94 -5.62 -18.62
N GLN A 111 15.38 -6.56 -19.37
CA GLN A 111 15.07 -6.43 -20.77
C GLN A 111 13.65 -5.91 -20.93
N VAL A 112 13.47 -4.92 -21.81
CA VAL A 112 12.17 -4.34 -22.16
C VAL A 112 12.01 -4.40 -23.66
N GLY A 113 10.83 -4.79 -24.12
CA GLY A 113 10.53 -4.94 -25.54
C GLY A 113 9.10 -4.56 -25.90
N GLY A 114 8.83 -4.50 -27.20
CA GLY A 114 7.57 -4.00 -27.75
C GLY A 114 7.52 -2.47 -27.85
N PRO A 115 6.32 -1.88 -28.03
CA PRO A 115 6.17 -0.43 -28.25
C PRO A 115 6.81 0.45 -27.15
N ILE A 116 6.71 0.01 -25.89
CA ILE A 116 7.29 0.70 -24.74
C ILE A 116 8.83 0.82 -24.80
N ALA A 117 9.54 -0.06 -25.52
CA ALA A 117 10.99 0.07 -25.67
C ALA A 117 11.36 1.31 -26.51
N GLY A 118 10.44 1.82 -27.33
CA GLY A 118 10.63 3.00 -28.16
C GLY A 118 10.58 4.34 -27.41
N VAL A 119 10.17 4.37 -26.13
CA VAL A 119 10.08 5.61 -25.35
C VAL A 119 11.44 6.18 -24.93
N GLY A 120 12.51 5.39 -25.13
CA GLY A 120 13.89 5.77 -24.87
C GLY A 120 14.37 5.39 -23.47
N GLN A 121 15.66 5.02 -23.39
CA GLN A 121 16.27 4.49 -22.17
C GLN A 121 16.21 5.46 -20.99
N ARG A 122 16.50 6.75 -21.22
CA ARG A 122 16.51 7.76 -20.15
C ARG A 122 15.15 7.87 -19.45
N LEU A 123 14.06 7.73 -20.19
CA LEU A 123 12.72 7.77 -19.64
C LEU A 123 12.44 6.50 -18.83
N LEU A 124 12.75 5.33 -19.38
CA LEU A 124 12.59 4.05 -18.70
C LEU A 124 13.35 4.03 -17.38
N ASP A 125 14.60 4.48 -17.36
CA ASP A 125 15.42 4.59 -16.15
C ASP A 125 14.77 5.49 -15.09
N GLY A 126 14.20 6.63 -15.52
CA GLY A 126 13.50 7.56 -14.64
C GLY A 126 12.25 6.93 -14.01
N VAL A 127 11.46 6.22 -14.81
CA VAL A 127 10.27 5.51 -14.33
C VAL A 127 10.65 4.37 -13.38
N SER A 128 11.67 3.58 -13.72
CA SER A 128 12.16 2.50 -12.85
C SER A 128 12.59 3.02 -11.48
N LYS A 129 13.37 4.11 -11.44
CA LYS A 129 13.79 4.74 -10.17
C LYS A 129 12.60 5.24 -9.36
N MET A 130 11.60 5.83 -10.02
CA MET A 130 10.39 6.30 -9.36
C MET A 130 9.58 5.15 -8.75
N LEU A 131 9.38 4.04 -9.50
CA LEU A 131 8.65 2.87 -9.00
C LEU A 131 9.38 2.21 -7.83
N VAL A 132 10.70 2.09 -7.90
CA VAL A 132 11.52 1.58 -6.78
C VAL A 132 11.40 2.49 -5.55
N GLY A 133 11.43 3.81 -5.73
CA GLY A 133 11.23 4.76 -4.65
C GLY A 133 9.85 4.64 -4.00
N GLN A 134 8.79 4.50 -4.80
CA GLN A 134 7.43 4.28 -4.31
C GLN A 134 7.31 2.98 -3.53
N PHE A 135 7.92 1.90 -4.02
CA PHE A 135 7.96 0.61 -3.33
C PHE A 135 8.59 0.72 -1.94
N PHE A 136 9.79 1.29 -1.82
CA PHE A 136 10.46 1.40 -0.52
C PHE A 136 9.79 2.40 0.42
N THR A 137 9.14 3.43 -0.11
CA THR A 137 8.31 4.35 0.69
C THR A 137 7.12 3.60 1.31
N ALA A 138 6.41 2.80 0.51
CA ALA A 138 5.31 1.97 1.01
C ALA A 138 5.80 0.88 1.98
N ALA A 139 6.95 0.25 1.69
CA ALA A 139 7.56 -0.74 2.57
C ALA A 139 7.91 -0.17 3.96
N SER A 140 8.45 1.05 3.99
CA SER A 140 8.73 1.75 5.25
C SER A 140 7.45 1.95 6.07
N ALA A 141 6.38 2.43 5.43
CA ALA A 141 5.08 2.62 6.08
C ALA A 141 4.47 1.30 6.59
N GLN A 142 4.61 0.20 5.84
CA GLN A 142 4.15 -1.12 6.27
C GLN A 142 4.92 -1.63 7.50
N LEU A 143 6.25 -1.45 7.53
CA LEU A 143 7.06 -1.84 8.69
C LEU A 143 6.71 -1.04 9.95
N GLU A 144 6.43 0.25 9.79
CA GLU A 144 5.95 1.11 10.88
C GLU A 144 4.58 0.66 11.40
N ALA A 145 3.65 0.31 10.51
CA ALA A 145 2.32 -0.19 10.87
C ALA A 145 2.40 -1.53 11.62
N MET A 146 3.31 -2.42 11.23
CA MET A 146 3.56 -3.70 11.94
C MET A 146 4.19 -3.50 13.32
N ALA A 147 4.85 -2.37 13.57
CA ALA A 147 5.52 -2.07 14.84
C ALA A 147 4.57 -1.45 15.88
N SER A 148 3.50 -0.78 15.47
CA SER A 148 2.50 -0.25 16.41
C SER A 148 1.58 -1.36 16.93
N PRO A 149 1.33 -1.45 18.25
CA PRO A 149 0.27 -2.32 18.76
C PRO A 149 -1.08 -1.84 18.19
N PRO A 150 -2.03 -2.76 17.92
CA PRO A 150 -3.36 -2.37 17.46
C PRO A 150 -3.98 -1.44 18.49
N THR A 151 -4.24 -0.19 18.12
CA THR A 151 -5.02 0.74 18.95
C THR A 151 -6.37 0.09 19.23
N PRO A 152 -6.74 -0.19 20.50
CA PRO A 152 -8.06 -0.72 20.80
C PRO A 152 -9.08 0.32 20.34
N ASN A 153 -9.85 -0.02 19.31
CA ASN A 153 -10.94 0.82 18.84
C ASN A 153 -12.01 0.83 19.95
N PRO A 154 -12.33 1.97 20.61
CA PRO A 154 -13.25 1.99 21.75
C PRO A 154 -14.73 1.84 21.35
N ARG A 155 -15.03 1.29 20.17
CA ARG A 155 -16.41 1.09 19.66
C ARG A 155 -16.86 -0.36 19.73
N GLY A 156 -16.63 -0.99 20.87
CA GLY A 156 -17.12 -2.33 21.19
C GLY A 156 -17.58 -2.41 22.65
N SER A 157 -18.58 -1.61 23.04
CA SER A 157 -19.27 -1.83 24.31
C SER A 157 -20.23 -3.01 24.17
N ALA A 158 -19.71 -4.17 24.60
CA ALA A 158 -20.36 -5.22 25.39
C ALA A 158 -21.85 -5.52 25.13
N GLU A 159 -22.07 -6.69 24.51
CA GLU A 159 -23.30 -7.48 24.64
C GLU A 159 -22.98 -8.73 25.50
N GLY A 160 -23.78 -9.02 26.53
CA GLY A 160 -23.72 -10.26 27.35
C GLY A 160 -23.39 -10.08 28.85
N VAL A 161 -24.31 -9.63 29.72
CA VAL A 161 -25.28 -10.41 30.57
C VAL A 161 -24.70 -11.05 31.84
N ALA A 162 -25.17 -10.59 33.02
CA ALA A 162 -25.72 -11.41 34.11
C ALA A 162 -26.47 -10.54 35.16
N PRO A 163 -27.54 -11.05 35.83
CA PRO A 163 -28.55 -10.24 36.52
C PRO A 163 -28.36 -10.15 38.04
N SER A 164 -28.85 -9.07 38.68
CA SER A 164 -29.54 -9.12 40.00
C SER A 164 -29.95 -7.72 40.50
N THR A 165 -31.28 -7.56 40.59
CA THR A 165 -32.06 -6.91 41.66
C THR A 165 -31.79 -5.44 42.06
N LEU A 166 -32.65 -4.57 41.50
CA LEU A 166 -33.41 -3.45 42.10
C LEU A 166 -32.75 -2.54 43.16
N LEU A 167 -32.53 -1.29 42.79
CA LEU A 167 -32.96 -0.12 43.58
C LEU A 167 -33.55 0.93 42.63
N LEU A 168 -34.84 1.26 42.83
CA LEU A 168 -35.51 2.38 42.19
C LEU A 168 -34.88 3.69 42.69
N THR A 169 -34.22 4.42 41.80
CA THR A 169 -34.00 5.86 41.99
C THR A 169 -34.38 6.57 40.70
N THR A 170 -35.50 7.29 40.74
CA THR A 170 -35.97 8.12 39.63
C THR A 170 -35.18 9.42 39.64
N ALA A 171 -34.12 9.49 38.83
CA ALA A 171 -33.44 10.75 38.55
C ALA A 171 -34.17 11.48 37.39
N PRO A 172 -34.41 12.81 37.49
CA PRO A 172 -35.09 13.55 36.44
C PRO A 172 -34.19 13.75 35.22
N VAL A 173 -34.77 13.51 34.04
CA VAL A 173 -34.16 13.79 32.73
C VAL A 173 -34.06 15.32 32.55
N GLN A 174 -32.83 15.83 32.56
CA GLN A 174 -32.53 17.19 32.12
C GLN A 174 -32.59 17.26 30.59
N ILE A 175 -33.70 17.79 30.08
CA ILE A 175 -33.85 18.10 28.65
C ILE A 175 -33.07 19.38 28.37
N SER A 176 -31.98 19.24 27.63
CA SER A 176 -31.09 20.35 27.36
C SER A 176 -31.58 21.21 26.16
N PRO A 177 -31.75 22.53 26.32
CA PRO A 177 -32.45 23.41 25.36
C PRO A 177 -31.72 23.68 24.04
N TRP A 178 -30.47 23.24 23.87
CA TRP A 178 -29.69 23.45 22.64
C TRP A 178 -30.14 22.60 21.46
N ARG A 179 -30.83 21.47 21.69
CA ARG A 179 -31.36 20.62 20.59
C ARG A 179 -32.52 21.30 19.85
N THR A 180 -33.26 22.19 20.50
CA THR A 180 -34.35 22.98 19.88
C THR A 180 -33.77 24.16 19.10
N LEU A 181 -32.70 24.77 19.60
CA LEU A 181 -32.01 25.90 18.96
C LEU A 181 -31.28 25.49 17.66
N LEU A 182 -30.66 24.31 17.63
CA LEU A 182 -30.03 23.78 16.40
C LEU A 182 -31.05 23.39 15.32
N ARG A 183 -32.24 22.90 15.70
CA ARG A 183 -33.32 22.63 14.73
C ARG A 183 -33.88 23.91 14.12
N PHE A 184 -34.00 24.98 14.90
CA PHE A 184 -34.52 26.26 14.41
C PHE A 184 -33.53 26.99 13.47
N LEU A 185 -32.23 26.90 13.75
CA LEU A 185 -31.18 27.41 12.86
C LEU A 185 -31.08 26.60 11.56
N TRP A 186 -31.33 25.29 11.61
CA TRP A 186 -31.33 24.44 10.43
C TRP A 186 -32.55 24.67 9.51
N THR A 187 -33.72 25.02 10.07
CA THR A 187 -34.90 25.36 9.26
C THR A 187 -34.78 26.77 8.63
N GLN A 188 -34.33 27.78 9.38
CA GLN A 188 -34.13 29.14 8.85
C GLN A 188 -33.04 29.24 7.76
N GLY A 189 -32.04 28.36 7.78
CA GLY A 189 -30.99 28.31 6.77
C GLY A 189 -31.43 27.73 5.41
N LYS A 190 -32.50 26.94 5.37
CA LYS A 190 -32.91 26.19 4.17
C LYS A 190 -33.80 26.99 3.21
N GLU A 191 -34.62 27.92 3.71
CA GLU A 191 -35.43 28.79 2.84
C GLU A 191 -34.60 29.84 2.08
N ARG A 192 -33.44 30.26 2.62
CA ARG A 192 -32.62 31.33 2.02
C ARG A 192 -31.73 30.87 0.86
N LEU A 193 -31.55 29.55 0.68
CA LEU A 193 -30.74 28.96 -0.39
C LEU A 193 -31.53 28.66 -1.69
N ARG A 194 -32.86 28.76 -1.67
CA ARG A 194 -33.69 28.47 -2.86
C ARG A 194 -33.89 29.65 -3.80
N HIS A 195 -33.51 30.86 -3.39
CA HIS A 195 -33.60 32.08 -4.21
C HIS A 195 -32.32 32.44 -4.98
N TRP A 196 -31.21 31.70 -4.78
CA TRP A 196 -29.94 32.01 -5.44
C TRP A 196 -29.72 31.27 -6.77
N PHE A 197 -30.51 30.22 -7.07
CA PHE A 197 -30.31 29.37 -8.26
C PHE A 197 -31.19 29.71 -9.49
N THR A 198 -31.87 30.86 -9.53
CA THR A 198 -32.65 31.32 -10.70
C THR A 198 -32.27 32.72 -11.21
N ARG A 199 -31.10 33.24 -10.83
CA ARG A 199 -30.50 34.44 -11.44
C ARG A 199 -29.00 34.25 -11.65
N SER A 200 -28.64 33.44 -12.64
CA SER A 200 -27.39 33.56 -13.39
C SER A 200 -27.65 32.89 -14.72
N ALA A 201 -28.14 33.71 -15.64
CA ALA A 201 -28.10 33.48 -17.08
C ALA A 201 -26.64 33.48 -17.56
#